data_AF-A0A2V5ZHJ7-F1
#
_entry.id   AF-A0A2V5ZHJ7-F1
#
_cell.length_a   1.000
_cell.length_b   1.000
_cell.length_c   1.000
_cell.angle_alpha   90.00
_cell.angle_beta   90.00
_cell.angle_gamma   90.00
#
_symmetry.space_group_name_H-M   'P 1'
#
loop_
_entity.id
_entity.type
_entity.pdbx_description
1 polymer ?
#
loop_
_entity_poly.entity_id
_entity_poly.type
_entity_poly.pdbx_seq_one_letter_code
_entity_poly.pdbx_strand_id
1 'polypeptide(L)'
;MLEELGFEFAPKEWTICFAQKNKLSVAVYEKGPKVLVQGRGAEEFVQFELEPKVLGQAKLGYEEVHSSVMFEPHFGVDESGKGDFFGPLVI
;
A
#
# COMPACT_ATOMS: atom_id res chain seq x y z
N MET A 1 -2.59 2.74 20.37
CA MET A 1 -2.96 1.87 19.23
C MET A 1 -1.98 0.71 19.00
N LEU A 2 -0.82 0.87 18.34
CA LEU A 2 0.04 -0.30 18.02
C LEU A 2 0.55 -1.03 19.27
N GLU A 3 0.90 -0.30 20.33
CA GLU A 3 1.28 -0.87 21.63
C GLU A 3 0.13 -1.68 22.25
N GLU A 4 -1.10 -1.15 22.21
CA GLU A 4 -2.31 -1.82 22.72
C GLU A 4 -2.63 -3.09 21.94
N LEU A 5 -2.28 -3.12 20.65
CA LEU A 5 -2.38 -4.30 19.80
C LEU A 5 -1.23 -5.30 20.04
N GLY A 6 -0.29 -5.00 20.92
CA GLY A 6 0.84 -5.86 21.26
C GLY A 6 1.92 -5.90 20.19
N PHE A 7 2.12 -4.81 19.45
CA PHE A 7 3.30 -4.66 18.60
C PHE A 7 4.50 -4.20 19.44
N GLU A 8 5.65 -4.79 19.15
CA GLU A 8 6.94 -4.40 19.70
C GLU A 8 7.60 -3.38 18.77
N PHE A 9 7.99 -2.24 19.34
CA PHE A 9 8.68 -1.18 18.60
C PHE A 9 10.16 -1.49 18.48
N ALA A 10 10.71 -1.23 17.29
CA ALA A 10 12.13 -1.41 17.02
C ALA A 10 12.65 -0.25 16.15
N PRO A 11 13.93 0.13 16.29
CA PRO A 11 14.51 1.15 15.43
C PRO A 11 14.61 0.64 13.98
N LYS A 12 14.26 1.51 13.04
CA LYS A 12 14.44 1.26 11.61
C LYS A 12 14.74 2.58 10.89
N GLU A 13 15.76 2.55 10.03
CA GLU A 13 16.20 3.76 9.33
C GLU A 13 15.05 4.38 8.51
N TRP A 14 15.03 5.71 8.45
CA TRP A 14 14.08 6.51 7.67
C TRP A 14 12.61 6.37 8.09
N THR A 15 12.36 5.81 9.28
CA THR A 15 11.00 5.65 9.84
C THR A 15 10.79 6.59 11.01
N ILE A 16 9.60 7.20 11.05
CA ILE A 16 9.07 7.88 12.25
C ILE A 16 8.81 6.83 13.32
N CYS A 17 8.24 5.68 12.92
CA CYS A 17 8.13 4.52 13.78
C CYS A 17 8.10 3.22 12.97
N PHE A 18 8.58 2.16 13.62
CA PHE A 18 8.50 0.81 13.13
C PHE A 18 8.12 -0.12 14.27
N ALA A 19 7.14 -0.98 14.03
CA ALA A 19 6.68 -1.95 15.01
C ALA A 19 6.36 -3.28 14.35
N GLN A 20 6.56 -4.37 15.08
CA GLN A 20 6.35 -5.74 14.61
C GLN A 20 5.56 -6.56 15.62
N LYS A 21 4.73 -7.47 15.11
CA LYS A 21 4.02 -8.48 15.90
C LYS A 21 3.94 -9.75 15.08
N ASN A 22 4.46 -10.87 15.61
CA ASN A 22 4.53 -12.15 14.89
C ASN A 22 5.19 -11.99 13.50
N LYS A 23 4.44 -12.26 12.42
CA LYS A 23 4.89 -12.12 11.03
C LYS A 23 4.30 -10.89 10.34
N LEU A 24 3.90 -9.88 11.10
CA LEU A 24 3.33 -8.62 10.62
C LEU A 24 4.20 -7.45 11.08
N SER A 25 4.40 -6.49 10.19
CA SER A 25 5.18 -5.28 10.45
C SER A 25 4.48 -4.04 9.91
N VAL A 26 4.62 -2.94 10.63
CA VAL A 26 4.10 -1.62 10.26
C VAL A 26 5.26 -0.64 10.31
N ALA A 27 5.54 0.03 9.19
CA ALA A 27 6.57 1.06 9.07
C ALA A 27 5.92 2.37 8.61
N VAL A 28 6.12 3.44 9.38
CA VAL A 28 5.71 4.80 9.00
C VAL A 28 6.97 5.55 8.60
N TYR A 29 7.08 5.90 7.33
CA TYR A 29 8.29 6.55 6.80
C TYR A 29 8.27 8.06 7.01
N GLU A 30 9.45 8.65 7.18
CA GLU A 30 9.62 10.10 7.31
C GLU A 30 9.28 10.86 6.02
N LYS A 31 9.55 10.23 4.87
CA LYS A 31 9.29 10.83 3.56
C LYS A 31 7.90 10.47 3.05
N GLY A 32 7.05 11.50 3.03
CA GLY A 32 5.68 11.44 2.51
C GLY A 32 4.71 10.75 3.45
N PRO A 33 3.39 10.86 3.20
CA PRO A 33 2.38 10.11 3.96
C PRO A 33 2.41 8.64 3.52
N LYS A 34 3.45 7.90 3.92
CA LYS A 34 3.64 6.50 3.54
C LYS A 34 3.69 5.59 4.76
N VAL A 35 2.67 4.73 4.84
CA VAL A 35 2.64 3.60 5.77
C VAL A 35 2.81 2.32 4.97
N LEU A 36 3.77 1.48 5.35
CA LEU A 36 3.97 0.14 4.81
C LEU A 36 3.51 -0.88 5.84
N VAL A 37 2.47 -1.62 5.51
CA VAL A 37 2.03 -2.80 6.27
C VAL A 37 2.47 -4.04 5.48
N GLN A 38 3.27 -4.91 6.11
CA GLN A 38 3.84 -6.06 5.42
C GLN A 38 3.81 -7.31 6.29
N GLY A 39 3.44 -8.43 5.68
CA GLY A 39 3.54 -9.76 6.25
C GLY A 39 2.20 -10.50 6.35
N ARG A 40 2.17 -11.60 7.10
CA ARG A 40 0.94 -12.39 7.28
C ARG A 40 -0.02 -11.61 8.18
N GLY A 41 -1.27 -11.46 7.73
CA GLY A 41 -2.29 -10.67 8.43
C GLY A 41 -2.30 -9.18 8.05
N ALA A 42 -1.56 -8.78 7.00
CA ALA A 42 -1.56 -7.40 6.54
C ALA A 42 -2.96 -6.93 6.08
N GLU A 43 -3.67 -7.77 5.33
CA GLU A 43 -5.03 -7.48 4.86
C GLU A 43 -6.00 -7.26 6.04
N GLU A 44 -6.05 -8.20 7.00
CA GLU A 44 -6.86 -8.07 8.20
C GLU A 44 -6.49 -6.82 9.01
N PHE A 45 -5.20 -6.51 9.17
CA PHE A 45 -4.77 -5.29 9.84
C PHE A 45 -5.27 -4.05 9.10
N VAL A 46 -5.23 -4.04 7.76
CA VAL A 46 -5.74 -2.91 6.99
C VAL A 46 -7.25 -2.76 7.21
N GLN A 47 -8.02 -3.84 7.05
CA GLN A 47 -9.49 -3.82 7.12
C GLN A 47 -10.03 -3.54 8.53
N PHE A 48 -9.39 -4.03 9.59
CA PHE A 48 -9.93 -3.96 10.96
C PHE A 48 -9.23 -2.95 11.87
N GLU A 49 -8.01 -2.52 11.54
CA GLU A 49 -7.26 -1.56 12.34
C GLU A 49 -7.04 -0.25 11.57
N LEU A 50 -6.39 -0.29 10.41
CA LEU A 50 -5.97 0.93 9.72
C LEU A 50 -7.15 1.69 9.11
N GLU A 51 -7.99 1.03 8.34
CA GLU A 51 -9.14 1.63 7.65
C GLU A 51 -10.16 2.23 8.63
N PRO A 52 -10.72 1.49 9.61
CA PRO A 52 -11.75 2.01 10.49
C PRO A 52 -11.23 2.99 11.53
N LYS A 53 -10.00 2.81 12.06
CA LYS A 53 -9.50 3.62 13.18
C LYS A 53 -8.63 4.80 12.76
N VAL A 54 -8.05 4.76 11.56
CA VAL A 54 -7.13 5.82 11.08
C VAL A 54 -7.64 6.48 9.79
N LEU A 55 -7.98 5.71 8.76
CA LEU A 55 -8.34 6.27 7.44
C LEU A 55 -9.82 6.68 7.34
N GLY A 56 -10.70 6.12 8.18
CA GLY A 56 -12.13 6.39 8.19
C GLY A 56 -12.90 5.92 6.96
N GLN A 57 -12.30 5.05 6.14
CA GLN A 57 -12.87 4.57 4.88
C GLN A 57 -12.47 3.11 4.64
N ALA A 58 -13.43 2.29 4.23
CA ALA A 58 -13.18 0.92 3.78
C ALA A 58 -12.93 0.94 2.26
N LYS A 59 -11.74 0.56 1.81
CA LYS A 59 -11.36 0.57 0.39
C LYS A 59 -10.86 -0.79 -0.08
N LEU A 60 -10.02 -1.44 0.72
CA LEU A 60 -9.43 -2.73 0.38
C LEU A 60 -10.52 -3.80 0.27
N GLY A 61 -10.65 -4.45 -0.89
CA GLY A 61 -11.68 -5.44 -1.17
C GLY A 61 -13.03 -4.86 -1.60
N TYR A 62 -13.15 -3.53 -1.70
CA TYR A 62 -14.35 -2.82 -2.16
C TYR A 62 -14.09 -2.08 -3.49
N GLU A 63 -13.08 -2.49 -4.26
CA GLU A 63 -12.66 -1.84 -5.49
C GLU A 63 -13.77 -1.83 -6.55
N GLU A 64 -14.59 -2.88 -6.64
CA GLU A 64 -15.72 -2.93 -7.57
C GLU A 64 -16.79 -1.87 -7.25
N VAL A 65 -16.97 -1.55 -5.96
CA VAL A 65 -17.94 -0.55 -5.50
C VAL A 65 -17.40 0.86 -5.68
N HIS A 66 -16.13 1.08 -5.33
CA HIS A 66 -15.52 2.41 -5.31
C HIS A 66 -14.82 2.81 -6.61
N SER A 67 -14.48 1.84 -7.46
CA SER A 67 -13.72 2.00 -8.69
C SER A 67 -14.30 1.14 -9.82
N SER A 68 -15.63 1.11 -9.95
CA SER A 68 -16.37 0.29 -10.92
C SER A 68 -15.86 0.43 -12.36
N VAL A 69 -15.40 1.62 -12.75
CA VAL A 69 -14.82 1.91 -14.07
C VAL A 69 -13.60 1.04 -14.40
N MET A 70 -12.82 0.61 -13.40
CA MET A 70 -11.68 -0.29 -13.63
C MET A 70 -12.10 -1.69 -14.12
N PHE A 71 -13.37 -2.07 -13.92
CA PHE A 71 -13.90 -3.38 -14.29
C PHE A 71 -14.71 -3.34 -15.59
N GLU A 72 -14.92 -2.16 -16.17
CA GLU A 72 -15.50 -2.03 -17.50
C GLU A 72 -14.50 -2.50 -18.56
N PRO A 73 -14.95 -3.05 -19.70
CA PRO A 73 -14.06 -3.41 -20.80
C PRO A 73 -13.20 -2.21 -21.22
N HIS A 74 -11.89 -2.34 -21.10
CA HIS A 74 -10.92 -1.30 -21.45
C HIS A 74 -9.71 -1.91 -22.16
N PHE A 75 -8.97 -1.06 -22.87
CA PHE A 75 -7.75 -1.45 -23.58
C PHE A 75 -6.56 -0.68 -23.01
N GLY A 76 -5.50 -1.40 -22.63
CA GLY A 76 -4.23 -0.81 -22.23
C GLY A 76 -3.35 -0.58 -23.45
N VAL A 77 -2.85 0.64 -23.63
CA VAL A 77 -1.90 1.02 -24.69
C VAL A 77 -0.67 1.60 -24.02
N ASP A 78 0.52 1.20 -24.47
CA ASP A 78 1.79 1.71 -23.96
C ASP A 78 2.79 1.86 -25.10
N GLU A 79 3.69 2.84 -25.01
CA GLU A 79 4.69 3.12 -26.05
C GLU A 79 6.11 2.80 -25.60
N SER A 80 6.90 2.20 -26.49
CA SER A 80 8.31 1.87 -26.26
C SER A 80 9.20 2.46 -27.35
N GLY A 81 10.42 2.87 -26.98
CA GLY A 81 11.42 3.41 -27.92
C GLY A 81 11.41 4.93 -28.09
N LYS A 82 10.54 5.67 -27.40
CA LYS A 82 10.50 7.14 -27.47
C LYS A 82 11.79 7.83 -27.03
N GLY A 83 12.50 7.24 -26.09
CA GLY A 83 13.77 7.76 -25.55
C GLY A 83 15.00 7.20 -26.26
N ASP A 84 14.82 6.26 -27.20
CA ASP A 84 15.93 5.60 -27.84
C ASP A 84 16.43 6.42 -29.03
N PHE A 85 17.75 6.62 -29.10
CA PHE A 85 18.37 7.35 -30.20
C PHE A 85 18.36 6.55 -31.52
N PHE A 86 18.35 5.21 -31.42
CA PHE A 86 18.23 4.30 -32.57
C PHE A 86 17.19 3.22 -32.26
N GLY A 87 16.41 2.83 -33.26
CA GLY A 87 15.32 1.85 -33.14
C GLY A 87 13.95 2.50 -33.44
N PRO A 88 12.90 1.68 -33.66
CA PRO A 88 11.56 2.21 -33.92
C PRO A 88 10.85 2.59 -32.62
N LEU A 89 10.00 3.63 -32.70
CA LEU A 89 8.93 3.85 -31.72
C LEU A 89 7.81 2.83 -31.99
N VAL A 90 7.36 2.14 -30.95
CA VAL A 90 6.28 1.16 -31.00
C VAL A 90 5.19 1.59 -30.04
N ILE A 91 3.92 1.44 -30.46
CA ILE A 91 2.69 1.67 -29.68
C ILE A 91 1.95 0.34 -29.54
#